data_AF-A0A498IXN8-F1
#
_entry.id   AF-A0A498IXN8-F1
#
_cell.length_a   1.000
_cell.length_b   1.000
_cell.length_c   1.000
_cell.angle_alpha   90.00
_cell.angle_beta   90.00
_cell.angle_gamma   90.00
#
_symmetry.space_group_name_H-M   'P 1'
#
loop_
_entity.id
_entity.type
_entity.pdbx_description
1 polymer ?
#
loop_
_entity_poly.entity_id
_entity_poly.type
_entity_poly.pdbx_seq_one_letter_code
_entity_poly.pdbx_strand_id
1 'polypeptide(L)'
;MGNTEKLMNQIMELKFTSKSFQRQSRKCEKEEKAEKLKIKKAMEKGNVDGSPIYAENAIRKHTEQMNYLRLASRLDAVVVRLDTQAKMFTINKSMGNIVKSLESSLATGNLQKMSETMDLFEKQFVNIEVQAEFMETAMAGYTSLSTPEGEVNSLMQQVAEDLGFISRYIAQIMH
;
A
#
# COMPACT_ATOMS: atom_id res chain seq x y z
N MET A 1 -24.09 15.55 1.32
CA MET A 1 -22.72 15.71 0.78
C MET A 1 -21.62 15.34 1.79
N GLY A 2 -21.88 15.20 3.10
CA GLY A 2 -20.80 15.07 4.10
C GLY A 2 -20.09 13.71 4.26
N ASN A 3 -20.60 12.60 3.71
CA ASN A 3 -19.97 11.28 3.95
C ASN A 3 -18.73 11.01 3.07
N THR A 4 -18.74 11.47 1.81
CA THR A 4 -17.60 11.27 0.89
C THR A 4 -16.39 12.10 1.30
N GLU A 5 -16.62 13.35 1.69
CA GLU A 5 -15.56 14.25 2.15
C GLU A 5 -14.91 13.76 3.44
N LYS A 6 -15.73 13.27 4.39
CA LYS A 6 -15.22 12.60 5.60
C LYS A 6 -14.37 11.38 5.27
N LEU A 7 -14.82 10.54 4.33
CA LEU A 7 -14.07 9.36 3.90
C LEU A 7 -12.72 9.75 3.25
N MET A 8 -12.71 10.78 2.39
CA MET A 8 -11.47 11.28 1.77
C MET A 8 -10.50 11.83 2.81
N ASN A 9 -10.99 12.57 3.81
CA ASN A 9 -10.15 13.08 4.90
C ASN A 9 -9.54 11.93 5.72
N GLN A 10 -10.32 10.91 6.06
CA GLN A 10 -9.83 9.73 6.76
C GLN A 10 -8.77 8.97 5.94
N ILE A 11 -9.00 8.78 4.64
CA ILE A 11 -8.00 8.19 3.74
C ILE A 11 -6.69 8.98 3.77
N MET A 12 -6.78 10.32 3.74
CA MET A 12 -5.61 11.19 3.77
C MET A 12 -4.85 11.07 5.10
N GLU A 13 -5.55 11.09 6.23
CA GLU A 13 -4.95 10.91 7.56
C GLU A 13 -4.24 9.56 7.69
N LEU A 14 -4.85 8.49 7.20
CA LEU A 14 -4.26 7.14 7.20
C LEU A 14 -3.03 7.07 6.30
N LYS A 15 -3.05 7.71 5.11
CA LYS A 15 -1.88 7.84 4.22
C LYS A 15 -0.72 8.56 4.92
N PHE A 16 -1.01 9.66 5.62
CA PHE A 16 0.02 10.39 6.37
C PHE A 16 0.59 9.56 7.52
N THR A 17 -0.27 8.88 8.27
CA THR A 17 0.13 8.01 9.38
C THR A 17 1.02 6.86 8.89
N SER A 18 0.64 6.19 7.79
CA SER A 18 1.47 5.15 7.17
C SER A 18 2.87 5.68 6.80
N LYS A 19 2.95 6.82 6.11
CA LYS A 19 4.23 7.47 5.77
C LYS A 19 5.05 7.85 7.01
N SER A 20 4.39 8.27 8.08
CA SER A 20 5.05 8.56 9.35
C SER A 20 5.69 7.30 9.94
N PHE A 21 4.98 6.17 9.96
CA PHE A 21 5.51 4.88 10.39
C PHE A 21 6.65 4.39 9.51
N GLN A 22 6.59 4.56 8.18
CA GLN A 22 7.72 4.24 7.30
C GLN A 22 8.96 5.07 7.64
N ARG A 23 8.80 6.37 7.95
CA ARG A 23 9.92 7.22 8.39
C ARG A 23 10.48 6.78 9.73
N GLN A 24 9.62 6.43 10.68
CA GLN A 24 10.04 5.96 12.00
C GLN A 24 10.76 4.60 11.90
N SER A 25 10.30 3.69 11.05
CA SER A 25 10.98 2.43 10.73
C SER A 25 12.41 2.69 10.21
N ARG A 26 12.58 3.59 9.22
CA ARG A 26 13.90 3.99 8.71
C ARG A 26 14.79 4.65 9.78
N LYS A 27 14.19 5.38 10.73
CA LYS A 27 14.93 5.96 11.86
C LYS A 27 15.45 4.86 12.80
N CYS A 28 14.61 3.90 13.17
CA CYS A 28 15.02 2.73 13.96
C CYS A 28 16.14 1.94 13.28
N GLU A 29 16.09 1.76 11.96
CA GLU A 29 17.16 1.09 11.20
C GLU A 29 18.51 1.83 11.30
N LYS A 30 18.50 3.17 11.25
CA LYS A 30 19.72 3.98 11.44
C LYS A 30 20.25 3.87 12.87
N GLU A 31 19.38 3.91 13.86
CA GLU A 31 19.73 3.75 15.27
C GLU A 31 20.31 2.35 15.55
N GLU A 32 19.71 1.30 14.99
CA GLU A 32 20.20 -0.08 15.06
C GLU A 32 21.63 -0.19 14.51
N LYS A 33 21.89 0.38 13.31
CA LYS A 33 23.24 0.40 12.72
C LYS A 33 24.24 1.14 13.60
N ALA A 34 23.83 2.24 14.23
CA ALA A 34 24.68 2.98 15.16
C ALA A 34 25.03 2.16 16.41
N GLU A 35 24.05 1.45 17.00
CA GLU A 35 24.29 0.55 18.13
C GLU A 35 25.22 -0.61 17.75
N LYS A 36 25.01 -1.23 16.58
CA LYS A 36 25.93 -2.27 16.05
C LYS A 36 27.37 -1.77 15.92
N LEU A 37 27.57 -0.51 15.55
CA LEU A 37 28.90 0.09 15.46
C LEU A 37 29.51 0.35 16.85
N LYS A 38 28.70 0.67 17.86
CA LYS A 38 29.15 0.78 19.26
C LYS A 38 29.60 -0.57 19.81
N ILE A 39 28.89 -1.67 19.48
CA ILE A 39 29.31 -3.03 19.85
C ILE A 39 30.71 -3.31 19.30
N LYS A 40 30.94 -3.07 18.00
CA LYS A 40 32.27 -3.28 17.38
C LYS A 40 33.37 -2.50 18.12
N LYS A 41 33.13 -1.21 18.38
CA LYS A 41 34.08 -0.35 19.11
C LYS A 41 34.31 -0.79 20.56
N ALA A 42 33.29 -1.29 21.25
CA ALA A 42 33.41 -1.77 22.63
C ALA A 42 34.26 -3.05 22.70
N MET A 43 34.04 -3.97 21.75
CA MET A 43 34.82 -5.20 21.61
C MET A 43 36.30 -4.90 21.27
N GLU A 44 36.56 -3.99 20.34
CA GLU A 44 37.94 -3.56 19.99
C GLU A 44 38.70 -2.95 21.17
N LYS A 45 37.99 -2.27 22.08
CA LYS A 45 38.57 -1.64 23.28
C LYS A 45 38.69 -2.59 24.47
N GLY A 46 38.30 -3.86 24.33
CA GLY A 46 38.28 -4.83 25.43
C GLY A 46 37.20 -4.56 26.49
N ASN A 47 36.24 -3.67 26.22
CA ASN A 47 35.10 -3.43 27.11
C ASN A 47 33.96 -4.41 26.79
N VAL A 48 34.18 -5.66 27.18
CA VAL A 48 33.25 -6.76 26.93
C VAL A 48 31.97 -6.60 27.75
N ASP A 49 32.05 -6.03 28.96
CA ASP A 49 30.90 -5.87 29.87
C ASP A 49 29.86 -4.86 29.38
N GLY A 50 30.28 -3.82 28.63
CA GLY A 50 29.36 -2.84 28.04
C GLY A 50 28.71 -3.29 26.72
N SER A 51 29.27 -4.31 26.07
CA SER A 51 28.82 -4.78 24.75
C SER A 51 27.42 -5.40 24.73
N PRO A 52 26.99 -6.19 25.75
CA PRO A 52 25.62 -6.71 25.84
C PRO A 52 24.54 -5.63 25.84
N ILE A 53 24.78 -4.49 26.50
CA ILE A 53 23.80 -3.39 26.58
C ILE A 53 23.56 -2.79 25.18
N TYR A 54 24.63 -2.58 24.40
CA TYR A 54 24.52 -2.10 23.02
C TYR A 54 23.86 -3.16 22.11
N ALA A 55 24.10 -4.44 22.35
CA ALA A 55 23.45 -5.53 21.62
C ALA A 55 21.94 -5.60 21.89
N GLU A 56 21.52 -5.50 23.16
CA GLU A 56 20.10 -5.47 23.54
C GLU A 56 19.40 -4.26 22.91
N ASN A 57 20.04 -3.09 22.93
CA ASN A 57 19.52 -1.89 22.27
C ASN A 57 19.35 -2.07 20.76
N ALA A 58 20.32 -2.69 20.09
CA ALA A 58 20.22 -2.99 18.66
C ALA A 58 19.04 -3.95 18.37
N ILE A 59 18.89 -5.04 19.14
CA ILE A 59 17.79 -6.00 18.98
C ILE A 59 16.44 -5.31 19.20
N ARG A 60 16.32 -4.50 20.26
CA ARG A 60 15.12 -3.73 20.54
C ARG A 60 14.75 -2.80 19.38
N LYS A 61 15.74 -2.10 18.80
CA LYS A 61 15.52 -1.21 17.65
C LYS A 61 15.13 -1.95 16.38
N HIS A 62 15.68 -3.14 16.15
CA HIS A 62 15.28 -4.01 15.06
C HIS A 62 13.82 -4.47 15.19
N THR A 63 13.41 -4.91 16.39
CA THR A 63 12.02 -5.30 16.65
C THR A 63 11.06 -4.12 16.48
N GLU A 64 11.44 -2.93 16.98
CA GLU A 64 10.68 -1.69 16.81
C GLU A 64 10.53 -1.31 15.33
N GLN A 65 11.62 -1.39 14.54
CA GLN A 65 11.63 -1.18 13.10
C GLN A 65 10.63 -2.10 12.38
N MET A 66 10.66 -3.40 12.68
CA MET A 66 9.77 -4.40 12.09
C MET A 66 8.30 -4.15 12.43
N ASN A 67 8.02 -3.75 13.67
CA ASN A 67 6.67 -3.41 14.09
C ASN A 67 6.13 -2.19 13.34
N TYR A 68 6.92 -1.12 13.19
CA TYR A 68 6.52 0.04 12.39
C TYR A 68 6.29 -0.31 10.93
N LEU A 69 7.15 -1.14 10.34
CA LEU A 69 7.01 -1.56 8.94
C LEU A 69 5.72 -2.36 8.74
N ARG A 70 5.42 -3.31 9.63
CA ARG A 70 4.19 -4.11 9.59
C ARG A 70 2.94 -3.23 9.75
N LEU A 71 2.96 -2.26 10.66
CA LEU A 71 1.85 -1.34 10.86
C LEU A 71 1.64 -0.44 9.63
N ALA A 72 2.71 0.09 9.03
CA ALA A 72 2.63 0.87 7.81
C ALA A 72 2.00 0.08 6.66
N SER A 73 2.48 -1.14 6.40
CA SER A 73 1.92 -1.99 5.33
C SER A 73 0.44 -2.31 5.54
N ARG A 74 0.02 -2.55 6.80
CA ARG A 74 -1.39 -2.77 7.12
C ARG A 74 -2.24 -1.53 6.87
N LEU A 75 -1.74 -0.35 7.23
CA LEU A 75 -2.42 0.92 6.96
C LEU A 75 -2.52 1.20 5.46
N ASP A 76 -1.45 0.94 4.69
CA ASP A 76 -1.47 1.09 3.23
C ASP A 76 -2.53 0.17 2.59
N ALA A 77 -2.65 -1.07 3.06
CA ALA A 77 -3.69 -1.99 2.57
C ALA A 77 -5.12 -1.49 2.90
N VAL A 78 -5.34 -0.93 4.09
CA VAL A 78 -6.64 -0.34 4.46
C VAL A 78 -6.94 0.87 3.58
N VAL A 79 -5.95 1.73 3.34
CA VAL A 79 -6.06 2.90 2.46
C VAL A 79 -6.49 2.50 1.06
N VAL A 80 -5.89 1.46 0.46
CA VAL A 80 -6.27 0.97 -0.88
C VAL A 80 -7.75 0.57 -0.92
N ARG A 81 -8.22 -0.17 0.09
CA ARG A 81 -9.63 -0.57 0.19
C ARG A 81 -10.56 0.64 0.33
N LEU A 82 -10.18 1.63 1.13
CA LEU A 82 -10.98 2.86 1.31
C LEU A 82 -10.97 3.75 0.06
N ASP A 83 -9.85 3.86 -0.66
CA ASP A 83 -9.77 4.56 -1.96
C ASP A 83 -10.73 3.94 -2.97
N THR A 84 -10.76 2.61 -3.04
CA THR A 84 -11.73 1.85 -3.83
C THR A 84 -13.17 2.18 -3.43
N GLN A 85 -13.50 2.17 -2.13
CA GLN A 85 -14.84 2.51 -1.67
C GLN A 85 -15.23 3.96 -2.02
N ALA A 86 -14.30 4.91 -1.91
CA ALA A 86 -14.54 6.31 -2.27
C ALA A 86 -14.82 6.50 -3.77
N LYS A 87 -14.10 5.77 -4.64
CA LYS A 87 -14.37 5.73 -6.08
C LYS A 87 -15.75 5.14 -6.37
N MET A 88 -16.09 4.01 -5.76
CA MET A 88 -17.41 3.38 -5.92
C MET A 88 -18.56 4.26 -5.45
N PHE A 89 -18.38 5.01 -4.36
CA PHE A 89 -19.38 5.99 -3.92
C PHE A 89 -19.62 7.08 -4.98
N THR A 90 -18.55 7.56 -5.62
CA THR A 90 -18.64 8.58 -6.68
C THR A 90 -19.36 8.03 -7.90
N ILE A 91 -19.02 6.82 -8.32
CA ILE A 91 -19.68 6.08 -9.40
C ILE A 91 -21.18 5.91 -9.13
N ASN A 92 -21.54 5.38 -7.96
CA ASN A 92 -22.95 5.14 -7.59
C ASN A 92 -23.77 6.43 -7.60
N LYS A 93 -23.17 7.55 -7.16
CA LYS A 93 -23.81 8.86 -7.23
C LYS A 93 -24.02 9.33 -8.67
N SER A 94 -23.02 9.18 -9.54
CA SER A 94 -23.13 9.53 -10.96
C SER A 94 -24.19 8.68 -11.67
N MET A 95 -24.20 7.36 -11.41
CA MET A 95 -25.18 6.45 -11.97
C MET A 95 -26.60 6.80 -11.52
N GLY A 96 -26.80 7.10 -10.24
CA GLY A 96 -28.09 7.55 -9.71
C GLY A 96 -28.59 8.84 -10.36
N ASN A 97 -27.69 9.76 -10.75
CA ASN A 97 -28.07 10.98 -11.46
C ASN A 97 -28.44 10.71 -12.92
N ILE A 98 -27.74 9.82 -13.62
CA ILE A 98 -28.04 9.41 -15.00
C ILE A 98 -29.41 8.75 -15.06
N VAL A 99 -29.69 7.80 -14.17
CA VAL A 99 -31.00 7.12 -14.10
C VAL A 99 -32.13 8.13 -13.91
N LYS A 100 -31.96 9.13 -13.02
CA LYS A 100 -32.96 10.20 -12.83
C LYS A 100 -33.13 11.08 -14.08
N SER A 101 -32.04 11.42 -14.78
CA SER A 101 -32.10 12.16 -16.04
C SER A 101 -32.81 11.37 -17.14
N LEU A 102 -32.59 10.06 -17.18
CA LEU A 102 -33.22 9.16 -18.15
C LEU A 102 -34.72 9.05 -17.86
N GLU A 103 -35.12 8.85 -16.61
CA GLU A 103 -36.53 8.84 -16.16
C GLU A 103 -37.25 10.15 -16.53
N SER A 104 -36.60 11.30 -16.29
CA SER A 104 -37.16 12.61 -16.66
C SER A 104 -37.30 12.79 -18.19
N SER A 105 -36.34 12.31 -18.97
CA SER A 105 -36.37 12.37 -20.43
C SER A 105 -37.43 11.44 -21.02
N LEU A 106 -37.60 10.24 -20.46
CA LEU A 106 -38.67 9.30 -20.76
C LEU A 106 -40.05 9.90 -20.49
N ALA A 107 -40.23 10.49 -19.31
CA ALA A 107 -41.51 11.10 -18.91
C ALA A 107 -41.93 12.28 -19.82
N THR A 108 -40.97 12.98 -20.41
CA THR A 108 -41.21 14.13 -21.30
C THR A 108 -41.23 13.76 -22.78
N GLY A 109 -40.96 12.49 -23.14
CA GLY A 109 -40.83 12.05 -24.52
C GLY A 109 -39.68 12.70 -25.29
N ASN A 110 -38.68 13.25 -24.59
CA ASN A 110 -37.56 13.95 -25.22
C ASN A 110 -36.50 12.96 -25.69
N LEU A 111 -36.69 12.43 -26.91
CA LEU A 111 -35.81 11.43 -27.52
C LEU A 111 -34.36 11.91 -27.66
N GLN A 112 -34.14 13.19 -27.93
CA GLN A 112 -32.81 13.78 -28.03
C GLN A 112 -32.06 13.71 -26.70
N LYS A 113 -32.68 14.18 -25.61
CA LYS A 113 -32.11 14.08 -24.25
C LYS A 113 -31.95 12.64 -23.79
N MET A 114 -32.84 11.74 -24.23
CA MET A 114 -32.72 10.32 -23.93
C MET A 114 -31.46 9.71 -24.58
N SER A 115 -31.20 10.03 -25.85
CA SER A 115 -29.97 9.62 -26.55
C SER A 115 -28.73 10.16 -25.84
N GLU A 116 -28.70 11.46 -25.51
CA GLU A 116 -27.57 12.07 -24.79
C GLU A 116 -27.34 11.45 -23.41
N THR A 117 -28.42 11.12 -22.69
CA THR A 117 -28.33 10.48 -21.37
C THR A 117 -27.82 9.04 -21.49
N MET A 118 -28.17 8.30 -22.56
CA MET A 118 -27.62 6.98 -22.82
C MET A 118 -26.15 7.00 -23.24
N ASP A 119 -25.72 7.99 -24.02
CA ASP A 119 -24.28 8.18 -24.29
C ASP A 119 -23.50 8.42 -22.99
N LEU A 120 -24.10 9.14 -22.04
CA LEU A 120 -23.51 9.35 -20.71
C LEU A 120 -23.49 8.07 -19.88
N PHE A 121 -24.55 7.26 -19.97
CA PHE A 121 -24.64 5.95 -19.33
C PHE A 121 -23.53 5.02 -19.82
N GLU A 122 -23.38 4.86 -21.14
CA GLU A 122 -22.33 4.02 -21.74
C GLU A 122 -20.93 4.46 -21.30
N LYS A 123 -20.65 5.77 -21.32
CA LYS A 123 -19.37 6.32 -20.84
C LYS A 123 -19.11 6.00 -19.37
N GLN A 124 -20.11 6.12 -18.50
CA GLN A 124 -19.91 5.77 -17.09
C GLN A 124 -19.78 4.26 -16.91
N PHE A 125 -20.55 3.45 -17.65
CA PHE A 125 -20.52 2.01 -17.55
C PHE A 125 -19.17 1.41 -17.99
N VAL A 126 -18.62 1.85 -19.13
CA VAL A 126 -17.28 1.46 -19.58
C VAL A 126 -16.21 1.82 -18.54
N ASN A 127 -16.31 3.01 -17.92
CA ASN A 127 -15.39 3.40 -16.85
C ASN A 127 -15.50 2.49 -15.62
N ILE A 128 -16.70 2.00 -15.29
CA ILE A 128 -16.90 1.06 -14.20
C ILE A 128 -16.28 -0.28 -14.54
N GLU A 129 -16.48 -0.81 -15.75
CA GLU A 129 -15.92 -2.10 -16.16
C GLU A 129 -14.39 -2.09 -16.13
N VAL A 130 -13.77 -1.08 -16.74
CA VAL A 130 -12.30 -0.92 -16.72
C VAL A 130 -11.77 -0.79 -15.29
N GLN A 131 -12.49 -0.04 -14.44
CA GLN A 131 -12.10 0.09 -13.03
C GLN A 131 -12.36 -1.18 -12.22
N ALA A 132 -13.43 -1.92 -12.49
CA ALA A 132 -13.77 -3.17 -11.83
C ALA A 132 -12.74 -4.25 -12.17
N GLU A 133 -12.30 -4.35 -13.42
CA GLU A 133 -11.23 -5.26 -13.86
C GLU A 133 -9.89 -4.92 -13.18
N PHE A 134 -9.54 -3.63 -13.15
CA PHE A 134 -8.33 -3.16 -12.44
C PHE A 134 -8.43 -3.43 -10.94
N MET A 135 -9.62 -3.26 -10.36
CA MET A 135 -9.86 -3.44 -8.94
C MET A 135 -9.96 -4.92 -8.56
N GLU A 136 -10.48 -5.80 -9.40
CA GLU A 136 -10.45 -7.25 -9.21
C GLU A 136 -9.02 -7.75 -9.25
N THR A 137 -8.23 -7.30 -10.23
CA THR A 137 -6.80 -7.64 -10.34
C THR A 137 -6.01 -7.12 -9.14
N ALA A 138 -6.25 -5.88 -8.72
CA ALA A 138 -5.59 -5.31 -7.54
C ALA A 138 -6.07 -6.00 -6.25
N MET A 139 -7.38 -6.18 -6.06
CA MET A 139 -7.95 -6.76 -4.84
C MET A 139 -7.73 -8.26 -4.72
N ALA A 140 -7.58 -9.01 -5.81
CA ALA A 140 -7.14 -10.41 -5.79
C ALA A 140 -5.76 -10.55 -5.12
N GLY A 141 -4.90 -9.53 -5.21
CA GLY A 141 -3.64 -9.45 -4.47
C GLY A 141 -3.76 -8.98 -3.01
N TYR A 142 -4.90 -8.38 -2.61
CA TYR A 142 -5.10 -7.73 -1.30
C TYR A 142 -6.22 -8.33 -0.44
N THR A 143 -6.96 -9.35 -0.90
CA THR A 143 -8.08 -9.97 -0.16
C THR A 143 -7.63 -10.69 1.10
N SER A 144 -6.34 -10.95 1.26
CA SER A 144 -5.86 -11.61 2.45
C SER A 144 -5.32 -10.59 3.45
N LEU A 145 -5.91 -10.56 4.64
CA LEU A 145 -5.22 -10.02 5.83
C LEU A 145 -3.90 -10.80 6.12
N SER A 146 -3.60 -11.84 5.34
CA SER A 146 -2.38 -12.63 5.31
C SER A 146 -1.98 -12.91 3.86
N THR A 147 -1.19 -12.05 3.21
CA THR A 147 -0.49 -12.44 1.97
C THR A 147 0.03 -13.88 2.15
N PRO A 148 -0.40 -14.85 1.31
CA PRO A 148 -0.12 -16.26 1.55
C PRO A 148 1.38 -16.44 1.75
N GLU A 149 1.78 -17.08 2.85
CA GLU A 149 3.20 -17.23 3.21
C GLU A 149 3.99 -17.89 2.06
N GLY A 150 3.35 -18.77 1.28
CA GLY A 150 3.93 -19.37 0.08
C GLY A 150 4.24 -18.38 -1.06
N GLU A 151 3.39 -17.38 -1.30
CA GLU A 151 3.66 -16.34 -2.32
C GLU A 151 4.80 -15.42 -1.87
N VAL A 152 4.82 -15.07 -0.58
CA VAL A 152 5.90 -14.29 0.02
C VAL A 152 7.23 -15.06 -0.10
N ASN A 153 7.23 -16.35 0.26
CA ASN A 153 8.42 -17.18 0.21
C ASN A 153 8.90 -17.43 -1.22
N SER A 154 7.99 -17.63 -2.17
CA SER A 154 8.33 -17.78 -3.59
C SER A 154 8.95 -16.50 -4.16
N LEU A 155 8.37 -15.34 -3.86
CA LEU A 155 8.93 -14.05 -4.26
C LEU A 155 10.30 -13.80 -3.60
N MET A 156 10.45 -14.14 -2.32
CA MET A 156 11.74 -14.06 -1.64
C MET A 156 12.78 -14.97 -2.28
N GLN A 157 12.41 -16.17 -2.71
CA GLN A 157 13.30 -17.10 -3.39
C GLN A 157 13.72 -16.55 -4.76
N GLN A 158 12.80 -16.03 -5.56
CA GLN A 158 13.13 -15.40 -6.85
C GLN A 158 14.10 -14.22 -6.68
N VAL A 159 13.84 -13.34 -5.71
CA VAL A 159 14.74 -12.21 -5.42
C VAL A 159 16.10 -12.69 -4.91
N ALA A 160 16.15 -13.76 -4.11
CA ALA A 160 17.41 -14.35 -3.65
C ALA A 160 18.22 -14.99 -4.79
N GLU A 161 17.56 -15.65 -5.73
CA GLU A 161 18.19 -16.20 -6.95
C GLU A 161 18.76 -15.08 -7.83
N ASP A 162 18.03 -13.97 -8.01
CA ASP A 162 18.50 -12.79 -8.73
C ASP A 162 19.72 -12.12 -8.06
N LEU A 163 19.70 -11.97 -6.73
CA LEU A 163 20.84 -11.43 -5.98
C LEU A 163 22.06 -12.37 -6.05
N GLY A 164 21.83 -13.69 -6.01
CA GLY A 164 22.85 -14.71 -6.21
C GLY A 164 23.46 -14.68 -7.61
N PHE A 165 22.64 -14.43 -8.64
CA PHE A 165 23.08 -14.23 -10.02
C PHE A 165 23.94 -12.96 -10.16
N ILE A 166 23.51 -11.84 -9.58
CA ILE A 166 24.25 -10.58 -9.58
C ILE A 166 25.63 -10.74 -8.90
N SER A 167 25.68 -11.40 -7.75
CA SER A 167 26.93 -11.63 -7.02
C SER A 167 27.92 -12.50 -7.82
N ARG A 168 27.43 -13.55 -8.49
CA ARG A 168 28.24 -14.40 -9.39
C ARG A 168 28.71 -13.64 -10.64
N TYR A 169 27.84 -12.80 -11.22
CA TYR A 169 28.18 -11.99 -12.38
C TYR A 169 29.28 -10.97 -12.06
N ILE A 170 29.22 -10.31 -10.89
CA ILE A 170 30.28 -9.40 -10.43
C ILE A 170 31.59 -10.14 -10.20
N ALA A 171 31.56 -11.33 -9.61
CA ALA A 171 32.77 -12.15 -9.40
C ALA A 171 33.44 -12.56 -10.73
N GLN A 172 32.66 -12.80 -11.78
CA GLN A 172 33.18 -13.21 -13.09
C GLN A 172 33.71 -12.05 -13.94
N ILE A 173 33.31 -10.81 -13.65
CA ILE A 173 33.83 -9.60 -14.32
C ILE A 173 35.10 -9.07 -13.63
N MET A 174 35.31 -9.39 -12.35
CA MET A 174 36.50 -8.97 -11.59
C MET A 174 37.67 -9.97 -11.67
N HIS A 175 37.58 -10.99 -12.52
CA HIS A 175 38.65 -11.93 -12.86
C HIS A 175 39.01 -11.80 -14.35
#